data_AF-A0A6N9V9K6-F1
#
_entry.id   AF-A0A6N9V9K6-F1
#
_cell.length_a   1.000
_cell.length_b   1.000
_cell.length_c   1.000
_cell.angle_alpha   90.00
_cell.angle_beta   90.00
_cell.angle_gamma   90.00
#
_symmetry.space_group_name_H-M   'P 1'
#
loop_
_entity.id
_entity.type
_entity.pdbx_description
1 polymer ?
#
loop_
_entity_poly.entity_id
_entity_poly.type
_entity_poly.pdbx_seq_one_letter_code
_entity_poly.pdbx_strand_id
1 'polypeptide(L)' 'KAARFDPASGRARRYPWGDTDPGPVHANLGQRHLRPAPVGAYPAGRSPLGIGQLIGDVWEWTADDFLPY' A
#
# COMPACT_ATOMS: atom_id res chain seq x y z
N LYS A 1 -0.75 -4.24 10.64
CA LYS A 1 -1.00 -5.50 9.88
C LYS A 1 -1.67 -5.29 8.51
N ALA A 2 -2.49 -4.25 8.36
CA ALA A 2 -3.28 -3.97 7.15
C ALA A 2 -2.50 -3.95 5.80
N ALA A 3 -1.28 -3.44 5.80
CA ALA A 3 -0.50 -3.24 4.57
C ALA A 3 0.09 -4.53 3.99
N ARG A 4 0.72 -5.38 4.80
CA ARG A 4 1.59 -6.46 4.27
C ARG A 4 1.27 -7.86 4.77
N PHE A 5 0.42 -8.01 5.78
CA PHE A 5 0.13 -9.33 6.34
C PHE A 5 -0.95 -10.04 5.51
N ASP A 6 -0.67 -11.28 5.14
CA ASP A 6 -1.61 -12.16 4.48
C ASP A 6 -2.14 -13.20 5.50
N PRO A 7 -3.41 -13.10 5.93
CA PRO A 7 -3.98 -14.01 6.91
C PRO A 7 -4.16 -15.44 6.37
N ALA A 8 -4.27 -15.62 5.04
CA ALA A 8 -4.45 -16.95 4.46
C ALA A 8 -3.16 -17.78 4.51
N SER A 9 -2.01 -17.14 4.29
CA SER A 9 -0.70 -17.79 4.38
C SER A 9 0.01 -17.60 5.72
N GLY A 10 -0.48 -16.69 6.57
CA GLY A 10 0.16 -16.32 7.84
C GLY A 10 1.48 -15.57 7.66
N ARG A 11 1.79 -15.09 6.45
CA ARG A 11 3.10 -14.51 6.10
C ARG A 11 2.99 -13.01 5.81
N ALA A 12 4.12 -12.33 5.99
CA ALA A 12 4.28 -10.95 5.54
C ALA A 12 4.77 -10.94 4.08
N ARG A 13 4.09 -10.17 3.23
CA ARG A 13 4.49 -9.85 1.86
C ARG A 13 5.49 -8.69 1.84
N ARG A 14 6.16 -8.49 0.70
CA ARG A 14 7.02 -7.32 0.47
C ARG A 14 6.21 -6.04 0.28
N TYR A 15 5.17 -6.09 -0.55
CA TYR A 15 4.20 -5.02 -0.80
C TYR A 15 2.77 -5.52 -0.55
N PRO A 16 1.75 -4.63 -0.46
CA PRO A 16 0.36 -5.05 -0.28
C PRO A 16 -0.12 -6.05 -1.34
N TRP A 17 0.25 -5.82 -2.59
CA TRP A 17 -0.11 -6.66 -3.73
C TRP A 17 0.77 -7.91 -3.90
N GLY A 18 1.85 -8.07 -3.12
CA GLY A 18 2.77 -9.20 -3.23
C GLY A 18 4.23 -8.79 -3.35
N ASP A 19 5.01 -9.61 -4.06
CA ASP A 19 6.46 -9.45 -4.13
C ASP A 19 6.94 -8.79 -5.43
N THR A 20 6.03 -8.57 -6.38
CA THR A 20 6.30 -7.81 -7.61
C THR A 20 6.60 -6.35 -7.29
N ASP A 21 7.62 -5.81 -7.95
CA ASP A 21 8.03 -4.42 -7.75
C ASP A 21 6.89 -3.43 -8.09
N PRO A 22 6.88 -2.24 -7.45
CA PRO A 22 5.84 -1.25 -7.69
C PRO A 22 5.82 -0.79 -9.15
N GLY A 23 4.62 -0.75 -9.72
CA GLY A 23 4.37 -0.33 -11.09
C GLY A 23 3.17 0.62 -11.15
N PRO A 24 2.94 1.30 -12.29
CA PRO A 24 1.82 2.25 -12.44
C PRO A 24 0.43 1.64 -12.19
N VAL A 25 0.28 0.32 -12.32
CA VAL A 25 -0.97 -0.40 -12.04
C VAL A 25 -1.21 -0.62 -10.54
N HIS A 26 -0.15 -0.60 -9.74
CA HIS A 26 -0.19 -0.89 -8.30
C HIS A 26 -0.41 0.37 -7.46
N ALA A 27 0.25 1.48 -7.81
CA ALA A 27 0.24 2.68 -6.98
C ALA A 27 0.63 3.95 -7.75
N ASN A 28 0.19 5.09 -7.24
CA ASN A 28 0.64 6.42 -7.64
C ASN A 28 1.95 6.78 -6.94
N LEU A 29 3.07 6.66 -7.65
CA LEU A 29 4.41 6.91 -7.12
C LEU A 29 5.25 7.76 -8.08
N GLY A 30 6.35 8.32 -7.56
CA GLY A 30 7.34 9.04 -8.37
C GLY A 30 6.84 10.38 -8.91
N GLN A 31 5.90 11.02 -8.21
CA GLN A 31 5.36 12.35 -8.54
C GLN A 31 4.72 12.45 -9.95
N ARG A 32 4.34 11.33 -10.57
CA ARG A 32 3.82 11.29 -11.96
C ARG A 32 2.56 12.12 -12.18
N HIS A 33 1.70 12.19 -11.17
CA HIS A 33 0.43 12.89 -11.27
C HIS A 33 0.41 14.23 -10.52
N LEU A 34 1.42 14.52 -9.70
CA LEU A 34 1.50 15.72 -8.83
C LEU A 34 0.25 15.95 -7.97
N ARG A 35 -0.54 14.90 -7.73
CA ARG A 35 -1.74 14.87 -6.90
C ARG A 35 -2.08 13.43 -6.51
N PRO A 36 -2.85 13.22 -5.43
CA PRO A 36 -3.45 11.93 -5.12
C PRO A 36 -4.42 11.47 -6.22
N ALA A 37 -4.48 10.17 -6.46
CA ALA A 37 -5.49 9.57 -7.32
C ALA A 37 -6.84 9.44 -6.59
N PRO A 38 -7.97 9.38 -7.33
CA PRO A 38 -9.26 9.06 -6.75
C PRO A 38 -9.24 7.73 -5.97
N VAL A 39 -10.06 7.63 -4.92
CA VAL A 39 -10.20 6.38 -4.16
C VAL A 39 -10.67 5.25 -5.08
N GLY A 40 -10.00 4.10 -4.98
CA GLY A 40 -10.26 2.92 -5.80
C GLY A 40 -9.52 2.89 -7.14
N ALA A 41 -8.67 3.89 -7.46
CA ALA A 41 -7.97 3.96 -8.75
C ALA A 41 -7.02 2.78 -9.02
N TYR A 42 -6.51 2.13 -7.98
CA TYR A 42 -5.53 1.03 -8.10
C TYR A 42 -6.07 -0.27 -7.47
N PRO A 43 -7.00 -0.98 -8.12
CA PRO A 43 -7.53 -2.24 -7.61
C PRO A 43 -6.47 -3.34 -7.49
N ALA A 44 -5.47 -3.35 -8.37
CA ALA A 44 -4.35 -4.29 -8.32
C ALA A 44 -3.35 -4.00 -7.18
N GLY A 45 -3.42 -2.82 -6.57
CA GLY A 45 -2.60 -2.41 -5.44
C GLY A 45 -3.15 -2.80 -4.06
N ARG A 46 -4.26 -3.54 -4.01
CA ARG A 46 -4.92 -3.88 -2.75
C ARG A 46 -4.11 -4.89 -1.92
N SER A 47 -4.17 -4.72 -0.60
CA SER A 47 -3.64 -5.69 0.34
C SER A 47 -4.47 -7.00 0.36
N PRO A 48 -4.00 -8.07 1.02
CA PRO A 48 -4.78 -9.30 1.20
C PRO A 48 -6.12 -9.08 1.91
N LEU A 49 -6.26 -7.97 2.64
CA LEU A 49 -7.50 -7.56 3.31
C LEU A 49 -8.41 -6.70 2.41
N GLY A 50 -8.05 -6.50 1.14
CA GLY A 50 -8.82 -5.71 0.18
C GLY A 50 -8.63 -4.19 0.30
N ILE A 51 -7.77 -3.73 1.20
CA ILE A 51 -7.54 -2.30 1.43
C ILE A 51 -6.62 -1.77 0.33
N GLY A 52 -7.09 -0.77 -0.42
CA GLY A 52 -6.35 -0.14 -1.51
C GLY A 52 -5.55 1.07 -1.06
N GLN A 53 -4.62 1.52 -1.92
CA GLN A 53 -3.91 2.80 -1.80
C GLN A 53 -3.10 3.00 -0.50
N LEU A 54 -2.72 1.91 0.18
CA LEU A 54 -1.83 1.95 1.35
C LEU A 54 -0.36 2.31 1.02
N ILE A 55 -0.02 2.39 -0.26
CA ILE A 55 1.28 2.86 -0.75
C ILE A 55 1.02 3.90 -1.85
N GLY A 56 1.66 5.06 -1.73
CA GLY A 56 1.53 6.17 -2.67
C GLY A 56 0.39 7.12 -2.29
N ASP A 57 0.03 8.01 -3.22
CA ASP A 57 -0.99 9.05 -3.04
C ASP A 57 -0.70 10.07 -1.94
N VAL A 58 -0.87 9.70 -0.67
CA VAL A 58 -0.65 10.55 0.50
C VAL A 58 0.06 9.79 1.62
N TRP A 59 0.72 10.51 2.51
CA TRP A 59 1.13 9.93 3.79
C TRP A 59 -0.09 9.84 4.71
N GLU A 60 -0.29 8.68 5.33
CA GLU A 60 -1.34 8.44 6.31
C GLU A 60 -0.76 8.53 7.72
N TRP A 61 -1.30 9.42 8.55
CA TRP A 61 -0.87 9.59 9.94
C TRP A 61 -1.21 8.35 10.78
N THR A 62 -0.29 7.98 11.68
CA THR A 62 -0.52 6.97 12.72
C THR A 62 -0.61 7.63 14.10
N ALA A 63 -1.29 6.96 15.04
CA ALA A 63 -1.33 7.41 16.43
C ALA A 63 -0.03 7.10 17.21
N ASP A 64 0.82 6.24 16.66
CA ASP A 64 2.07 5.83 17.29
C ASP A 64 3.17 6.88 17.10
N ASP A 65 3.97 7.10 18.15
CA ASP A 65 5.20 7.89 18.09
C ASP A 65 6.30 7.16 17.31
N PHE A 66 7.22 7.93 16.73
CA PHE A 66 8.39 7.38 16.05
C PHE A 66 9.47 6.97 17.07
N LEU A 67 9.57 5.66 17.36
CA LEU A 67 10.46 5.05 18.35
C LEU A 67 11.34 3.95 17.72
N PRO A 68 12.49 3.57 18.34
CA PRO A 68 13.27 2.41 17.89
C PRO A 68 12.48 1.10 18.03
N TYR A 69 12.79 0.12 17.17
CA TYR A 69 12.20 -1.22 17.18
C TYR A 69 12.83 -2.14 18.23
#